data_AF-V5I5M9-F1
#
_entry.id   AF-V5I5M9-F1
#
_cell.length_a   1.000
_cell.length_b   1.000
_cell.length_c   1.000
_cell.angle_alpha   90.00
_cell.angle_beta   90.00
_cell.angle_gamma   90.00
#
_symmetry.space_group_name_H-M   'P 1'
#
loop_
_entity.id
_entity.type
_entity.pdbx_description
1 polymer ?
#
loop_
_entity_poly.entity_id
_entity_poly.type
_entity_poly.pdbx_seq_one_letter_code
_entity_poly.pdbx_strand_id
1 'polypeptide(L)'
;VVIFFITLKFVDFAKAVNGPRIVYPMVIEEKSLDAKKIVRVDEHLTLHLSKSSVIADELHVSLNLKGKQIEQRLSGRLLSERLYHDRRHLAAISLEQSDGFYKMSGLVNATHSIQPLVAMARSRAGSMPHAVRAIQKPRIASRSNDIQNAFNVGDSSWFDEIDMTNAWLHRRDRWPKDKYSNVTMQTIIVAESDLLNEIYISPVREDPMTYLVVYGASVALRLQALEYPGINMILTGVFSAPQFVEELIERQSPRTVPVIQTTNLLASMLTRRGSPHSSADGR
;
A
#
# COMPACT_ATOMS: atom_id res chain seq x y z
N VAL A 1 -3.80 -9.37 20.06
CA VAL A 1 -3.52 -8.43 18.95
C VAL A 1 -2.35 -9.00 18.17
N VAL A 2 -2.53 -9.33 16.89
CA VAL A 2 -1.42 -9.78 16.03
C VAL A 2 -0.95 -8.55 15.25
N ILE A 3 0.32 -8.18 15.40
CA ILE A 3 0.93 -7.02 14.73
C ILE A 3 1.83 -7.57 13.63
N PHE A 4 1.52 -7.21 12.39
CA PHE A 4 2.32 -7.57 11.23
C PHE A 4 3.22 -6.41 10.83
N PHE A 5 4.45 -6.75 10.44
CA PHE A 5 5.43 -5.80 9.92
C PHE A 5 5.59 -6.05 8.43
N ILE A 6 5.34 -5.01 7.63
CA ILE A 6 5.69 -5.03 6.21
C ILE A 6 6.99 -4.25 6.08
N THR A 7 8.07 -4.95 5.73
CA THR A 7 9.37 -4.33 5.42
C THR A 7 9.46 -4.05 3.93
N LEU A 8 9.59 -2.77 3.59
CA LEU A 8 9.79 -2.34 2.20
C LEU A 8 11.30 -2.28 1.89
N LYS A 9 11.70 -2.96 0.81
CA LYS A 9 13.05 -2.92 0.22
C LYS A 9 12.91 -2.57 -1.25
N PHE A 10 13.58 -1.53 -1.71
CA PHE A 10 13.74 -1.29 -3.15
C PHE A 10 15.05 -1.91 -3.61
N VAL A 11 14.97 -2.80 -4.60
CA VAL A 11 16.13 -3.27 -5.36
C VAL A 11 16.12 -2.48 -6.66
N ASP A 12 16.99 -1.46 -6.75
CA ASP A 12 17.13 -0.49 -7.85
C ASP A 12 15.82 0.18 -8.30
N PHE A 13 15.83 1.48 -8.60
CA PHE A 13 14.74 2.08 -9.37
C PHE A 13 14.75 1.47 -10.77
N ALA A 14 14.03 0.36 -10.92
CA ALA A 14 13.97 -0.37 -12.16
C ALA A 14 13.45 0.54 -13.26
N LYS A 15 14.25 0.67 -14.33
CA LYS A 15 13.75 1.24 -15.58
C LYS A 15 12.51 0.46 -15.99
N ALA A 16 11.39 1.15 -16.15
CA ALA A 16 10.18 0.55 -16.69
C ALA A 16 10.57 -0.19 -17.98
N VAL A 17 10.28 -1.50 -18.02
CA VAL A 17 10.70 -2.40 -19.12
C VAL A 17 10.11 -1.93 -20.46
N ASN A 18 8.99 -1.19 -20.40
CA ASN A 18 8.35 -0.51 -21.52
C ASN A 18 8.18 0.99 -21.19
N GLY A 19 8.23 1.84 -22.22
CA GLY A 19 7.99 3.28 -22.07
C GLY A 19 6.61 3.59 -21.45
N PRO A 20 6.47 4.71 -20.71
CA PRO A 20 5.21 5.07 -20.08
C PRO A 20 4.12 5.30 -21.12
N ARG A 21 2.94 4.71 -20.91
CA ARG A 21 1.74 5.02 -21.70
C ARG A 21 1.09 6.29 -21.15
N ILE A 22 0.95 7.31 -21.98
CA ILE A 22 0.31 8.57 -21.58
C ILE A 22 -1.20 8.45 -21.76
N VAL A 23 -1.95 8.77 -20.70
CA VAL A 23 -3.41 8.70 -20.66
C VAL A 23 -3.99 9.99 -20.07
N TYR A 24 -5.29 10.18 -20.27
CA TYR A 24 -6.04 11.34 -19.77
C TYR A 24 -7.28 10.84 -19.03
N PRO A 25 -7.15 10.48 -17.73
CA PRO A 25 -8.25 9.94 -16.96
C PRO A 25 -9.41 10.92 -16.86
N MET A 26 -10.63 10.41 -16.96
CA MET A 26 -11.86 11.18 -16.92
C MET A 26 -12.83 10.55 -15.93
N VAL A 27 -13.31 11.35 -14.98
CA VAL A 27 -14.43 10.97 -14.11
C VAL A 27 -15.71 11.05 -14.96
N ILE A 28 -16.36 9.91 -15.18
CA ILE A 28 -17.59 9.79 -15.97
C ILE A 28 -18.80 10.04 -15.09
N GLU A 29 -18.78 9.52 -13.87
CA GLU A 29 -19.90 9.60 -12.92
C GLU A 29 -19.38 9.79 -11.50
N GLU A 30 -20.05 10.66 -10.77
CA GLU A 30 -19.83 10.87 -9.34
C GLU A 30 -21.16 10.74 -8.61
N LYS A 31 -21.29 9.66 -7.84
CA LYS A 31 -22.43 9.46 -6.94
C LYS A 31 -22.01 9.87 -5.54
N SER A 32 -22.23 11.15 -5.23
CA SER A 32 -21.86 11.73 -3.92
C SER A 32 -22.49 10.97 -2.75
N LEU A 33 -23.75 10.52 -2.88
CA LEU A 33 -24.48 9.77 -1.85
C LEU A 33 -23.84 8.41 -1.52
N ASP A 34 -23.22 7.75 -2.49
CA ASP A 34 -22.62 6.41 -2.32
C ASP A 34 -21.09 6.47 -2.13
N ALA A 35 -20.50 7.66 -2.17
CA ALA A 35 -19.05 7.87 -2.23
C ALA A 35 -18.35 7.02 -3.32
N LYS A 36 -19.04 6.82 -4.45
CA LYS A 36 -18.56 6.05 -5.61
C LYS A 36 -18.23 6.98 -6.78
N LYS A 37 -17.17 6.63 -7.51
CA LYS A 37 -16.74 7.34 -8.72
C LYS A 37 -16.45 6.34 -9.83
N ILE A 38 -16.84 6.65 -11.07
CA ILE A 38 -16.44 5.89 -12.25
C ILE A 38 -15.40 6.69 -13.00
N VAL A 39 -14.21 6.12 -13.17
CA VAL A 39 -13.08 6.77 -13.83
C VAL A 39 -12.64 5.95 -15.02
N ARG A 40 -12.76 6.53 -16.22
CA ARG A 40 -12.14 5.95 -17.42
C ARG A 40 -10.69 6.40 -17.47
N VAL A 41 -9.76 5.47 -17.33
CA VAL A 41 -8.32 5.72 -17.44
C VAL A 41 -7.95 5.84 -18.91
N ASP A 42 -8.44 4.93 -19.74
CA ASP A 42 -8.31 4.92 -21.20
C ASP A 42 -9.44 4.09 -21.85
N GLU A 43 -9.34 3.78 -23.15
CA GLU A 43 -10.34 3.01 -23.89
C GLU A 43 -10.50 1.54 -23.44
N HIS A 44 -9.53 1.01 -22.70
CA HIS A 44 -9.51 -0.39 -22.25
C HIS A 44 -9.68 -0.55 -20.74
N LEU A 45 -9.52 0.52 -19.95
CA LEU A 45 -9.58 0.47 -18.50
C LEU A 45 -10.55 1.53 -17.93
N THR A 46 -11.63 1.03 -17.32
CA THR A 46 -12.56 1.82 -16.51
C THR A 46 -12.60 1.28 -15.09
N LEU A 47 -12.34 2.16 -14.13
CA LEU A 47 -12.31 1.85 -12.70
C LEU A 47 -13.62 2.25 -12.03
N HIS A 48 -14.15 1.34 -11.22
CA HIS A 48 -15.30 1.57 -10.35
C HIS A 48 -14.81 1.79 -8.93
N LEU A 49 -14.54 3.05 -8.62
CA LEU A 49 -13.90 3.47 -7.38
C LEU A 49 -14.90 3.57 -6.23
N SER A 50 -14.57 2.93 -5.11
CA SER A 50 -15.24 3.08 -3.81
C SER A 50 -14.25 3.61 -2.78
N LYS A 51 -14.71 4.35 -1.77
CA LYS A 51 -13.83 4.84 -0.69
C LYS A 51 -13.13 3.67 0.02
N SER A 52 -11.85 3.86 0.30
CA SER A 52 -11.09 2.95 1.16
C SER A 52 -11.19 3.38 2.62
N SER A 53 -11.38 2.41 3.51
CA SER A 53 -11.40 2.60 4.97
C SER A 53 -10.23 1.86 5.65
N VAL A 54 -9.11 1.74 4.95
CA VAL A 54 -7.92 0.99 5.42
C VAL A 54 -7.15 1.74 6.49
N ILE A 55 -7.29 3.05 6.62
CA ILE A 55 -6.51 3.86 7.55
C ILE A 55 -7.31 4.01 8.86
N ALA A 56 -6.65 3.85 10.00
CA ALA A 56 -7.23 4.19 11.30
C ALA A 56 -7.59 5.68 11.37
N ASP A 57 -8.48 6.08 12.29
CA ASP A 57 -8.88 7.49 12.47
C ASP A 57 -7.67 8.42 12.70
N GLU A 58 -6.62 7.90 13.34
CA GLU A 58 -5.35 8.56 13.54
C GLU A 58 -4.21 7.66 13.04
N LEU A 59 -3.34 8.21 12.19
CA LEU A 59 -2.15 7.54 11.68
C LEU A 59 -0.91 8.08 12.40
N HIS A 60 -0.20 7.20 13.11
CA HIS A 60 1.01 7.56 13.84
C HIS A 60 2.21 7.50 12.90
N VAL A 61 2.95 8.59 12.80
CA VAL A 61 4.11 8.68 11.91
C VAL A 61 5.32 9.06 12.73
N SER A 62 6.35 8.23 12.71
CA SER A 62 7.62 8.46 13.40
C SER A 62 8.78 8.11 12.46
N LEU A 63 9.38 9.12 11.85
CA LEU A 63 10.39 8.97 10.81
C LEU A 63 11.72 9.57 11.28
N ASN A 64 12.82 8.97 10.83
CA ASN A 64 14.15 9.51 10.92
C ASN A 64 14.57 9.99 9.53
N LEU A 65 14.49 11.30 9.29
CA LEU A 65 14.89 11.90 8.02
C LEU A 65 16.23 12.61 8.20
N LYS A 66 17.29 12.06 7.61
CA LYS A 66 18.67 12.58 7.71
C LYS A 66 19.12 12.88 9.16
N GLY A 67 18.81 11.99 10.10
CA GLY A 67 19.15 12.16 11.52
C GLY A 67 18.18 13.05 12.31
N LYS A 68 17.18 13.66 11.65
CA LYS A 68 16.11 14.40 12.33
C LYS A 68 14.92 13.49 12.58
N GLN A 69 14.59 13.30 13.84
CA GLN A 69 13.36 12.60 14.23
C GLN A 69 12.14 13.51 13.99
N ILE A 70 11.15 12.97 13.29
CA ILE A 70 9.85 13.60 13.04
C ILE A 70 8.81 12.68 13.64
N GLU A 71 8.01 13.20 14.57
CA GLU A 71 6.87 12.50 15.16
C GLU A 71 5.60 13.32 14.96
N GLN A 72 4.60 12.71 14.34
CA GLN A 72 3.34 13.38 14.01
C GLN A 72 2.17 12.38 14.08
N ARG A 73 1.01 12.91 14.44
CA ARG A 73 -0.28 12.20 14.34
C ARG A 73 -1.07 12.84 13.23
N LEU A 74 -1.33 12.08 12.17
CA LEU A 74 -2.11 12.55 11.02
C LEU A 74 -3.55 12.08 11.15
N SER A 75 -4.50 12.91 10.73
CA SER A 75 -5.90 12.48 10.61
C SER A 75 -6.02 11.46 9.49
N GLY A 76 -6.30 10.21 9.84
CA GLY A 76 -6.52 9.17 8.85
C GLY A 76 -7.83 9.34 8.10
N ARG A 77 -8.79 10.09 8.66
CA ARG A 77 -10.00 10.52 7.93
C ARG A 77 -9.65 11.39 6.73
N LEU A 78 -8.84 12.43 6.92
CA LEU A 78 -8.36 13.30 5.83
C LEU A 78 -7.55 12.50 4.79
N LEU A 79 -6.72 11.56 5.23
CA LEU A 79 -5.98 10.69 4.31
C LEU A 79 -6.90 9.75 3.53
N SER A 80 -7.97 9.26 4.15
CA SER A 80 -8.96 8.35 3.53
C SER A 80 -9.90 9.07 2.57
N GLU A 81 -10.08 10.40 2.70
CA GLU A 81 -10.93 11.19 1.80
C GLU A 81 -10.46 11.14 0.34
N ARG A 82 -9.16 11.06 0.10
CA ARG A 82 -8.61 10.93 -1.25
C ARG A 82 -8.38 9.48 -1.67
N LEU A 83 -8.57 8.51 -0.78
CA LEU A 83 -8.21 7.12 -1.03
C LEU A 83 -9.40 6.29 -1.52
N TYR A 84 -9.23 5.67 -2.68
CA TYR A 84 -10.22 4.84 -3.33
C TYR A 84 -9.64 3.48 -3.71
N HIS A 85 -10.53 2.51 -3.90
CA HIS A 85 -10.19 1.22 -4.45
C HIS A 85 -11.20 0.76 -5.52
N ASP A 86 -10.73 -0.08 -6.43
CA ASP A 86 -11.57 -0.94 -7.27
C ASP A 86 -11.16 -2.39 -7.00
N ARG A 87 -12.06 -3.17 -6.41
CA ARG A 87 -11.76 -4.58 -6.06
C ARG A 87 -11.55 -5.44 -7.29
N ARG A 88 -12.29 -5.20 -8.37
CA ARG A 88 -12.24 -6.03 -9.59
C ARG A 88 -10.85 -5.98 -10.20
N HIS A 89 -10.30 -4.77 -10.29
CA HIS A 89 -8.97 -4.55 -10.84
C HIS A 89 -7.85 -4.63 -9.80
N LEU A 90 -8.17 -4.83 -8.51
CA LEU A 90 -7.23 -4.64 -7.39
C LEU A 90 -6.54 -3.26 -7.41
N ALA A 91 -7.27 -2.24 -7.85
CA ALA A 91 -6.77 -0.87 -7.94
C ALA A 91 -6.82 -0.21 -6.56
N ALA A 92 -5.74 0.50 -6.21
CA ALA A 92 -5.64 1.34 -5.02
C ALA A 92 -5.13 2.71 -5.46
N ILE A 93 -5.97 3.73 -5.33
CA ILE A 93 -5.77 5.02 -5.99
C ILE A 93 -5.97 6.15 -4.98
N SER A 94 -5.06 7.11 -4.97
CA SER A 94 -5.30 8.45 -4.44
C SER A 94 -5.88 9.32 -5.57
N LEU A 95 -7.00 9.98 -5.30
CA LEU A 95 -7.70 10.84 -6.23
C LEU A 95 -7.96 12.20 -5.57
N GLU A 96 -7.31 13.24 -6.10
CA GLU A 96 -7.42 14.62 -5.64
C GLU A 96 -7.99 15.49 -6.75
N GLN A 97 -8.92 16.38 -6.42
CA GLN A 97 -9.41 17.37 -7.37
C GLN A 97 -8.55 18.63 -7.28
N SER A 98 -7.96 19.07 -8.39
CA SER A 98 -7.14 20.28 -8.51
C SER A 98 -7.51 21.01 -9.79
N ASP A 99 -7.83 22.31 -9.69
CA ASP A 99 -8.15 23.20 -10.83
C ASP A 99 -9.21 22.65 -11.80
N GLY A 100 -10.23 21.95 -11.29
CA GLY A 100 -11.29 21.36 -12.10
C GLY A 100 -10.94 20.03 -12.77
N PHE A 101 -9.75 19.48 -12.51
CA PHE A 101 -9.32 18.17 -13.01
C PHE A 101 -8.95 17.24 -11.86
N TYR A 102 -8.87 15.95 -12.15
CA TYR A 102 -8.50 14.94 -11.19
C TYR A 102 -7.03 14.57 -11.34
N LYS A 103 -6.27 14.74 -10.26
CA LYS A 103 -4.93 14.18 -10.07
C LYS A 103 -5.11 12.78 -9.51
N MET A 104 -4.60 11.80 -10.23
CA MET A 104 -4.75 10.40 -9.88
C MET A 104 -3.37 9.76 -9.72
N SER A 105 -3.16 9.08 -8.60
CA SER A 105 -1.93 8.33 -8.38
C SER A 105 -2.16 7.01 -7.66
N GLY A 106 -1.25 6.05 -7.88
CA GLY A 106 -1.30 4.75 -7.24
C GLY A 106 -1.27 3.60 -8.23
N LEU A 107 -2.01 2.54 -7.94
CA LEU A 107 -2.07 1.32 -8.73
C LEU A 107 -3.44 1.21 -9.40
N VAL A 108 -3.44 1.18 -10.73
CA VAL A 108 -4.68 1.04 -11.52
C VAL A 108 -5.09 -0.42 -11.68
N ASN A 109 -4.14 -1.34 -11.48
CA ASN A 109 -4.39 -2.77 -11.36
C ASN A 109 -3.23 -3.47 -10.64
N ALA A 110 -3.21 -4.81 -10.68
CA ALA A 110 -2.16 -5.62 -10.07
C ALA A 110 -0.75 -5.38 -10.64
N THR A 111 -0.62 -4.88 -11.87
CA THR A 111 0.63 -4.82 -12.63
C THR A 111 1.01 -3.42 -13.12
N HIS A 112 0.17 -2.42 -12.93
CA HIS A 112 0.38 -1.07 -13.46
C HIS A 112 0.12 0.02 -12.41
N SER A 113 1.03 0.99 -12.37
CA SER A 113 0.87 2.23 -11.61
C SER A 113 0.44 3.37 -12.52
N ILE A 114 -0.15 4.40 -11.93
CA ILE A 114 -0.46 5.67 -12.57
C ILE A 114 0.11 6.83 -11.75
N GLN A 115 0.64 7.83 -12.42
CA GLN A 115 1.15 9.06 -11.82
C GLN A 115 0.83 10.27 -12.69
N PRO A 116 0.53 11.44 -12.12
CA PRO A 116 0.26 12.66 -12.85
C PRO A 116 1.55 13.24 -13.47
N LEU A 117 1.46 13.74 -14.69
CA LEU A 117 2.54 14.43 -15.38
C LEU A 117 2.37 15.95 -15.29
N VAL A 118 2.64 16.50 -14.11
CA VAL A 118 2.34 17.90 -13.78
C VAL A 118 3.15 18.92 -14.63
N ALA A 119 4.29 18.53 -15.18
CA ALA A 119 5.12 19.38 -16.04
C ALA A 119 4.73 19.33 -17.53
N MET A 120 3.83 18.42 -17.92
CA MET A 120 3.39 18.25 -19.30
C MET A 120 2.13 19.09 -19.57
N ALA A 121 2.00 19.60 -20.80
CA ALA A 121 0.84 20.40 -21.20
C ALA A 121 -0.47 19.59 -21.06
N ARG A 122 -1.53 20.29 -20.63
CA ARG A 122 -2.89 19.74 -20.54
C ARG A 122 -3.42 19.37 -21.94
N SER A 123 -4.41 18.48 -22.00
CA SER A 123 -5.11 18.19 -23.25
C SER A 123 -5.83 19.44 -23.78
N ARG A 124 -6.28 19.42 -25.05
CA ARG A 124 -7.13 20.50 -25.60
C ARG A 124 -8.42 20.73 -24.79
N ALA A 125 -8.94 19.67 -24.16
CA ALA A 125 -10.10 19.72 -23.28
C ALA A 125 -9.74 20.05 -21.81
N GLY A 126 -8.47 20.39 -21.54
CA GLY A 126 -7.96 20.75 -20.22
C GLY A 126 -7.56 19.57 -19.33
N SER A 127 -7.80 18.32 -19.74
CA SER A 127 -7.50 17.13 -18.93
C SER A 127 -6.01 17.01 -18.60
N MET A 128 -5.70 16.60 -17.36
CA MET A 128 -4.33 16.41 -16.90
C MET A 128 -3.74 15.09 -17.46
N PRO A 129 -2.54 15.13 -18.08
CA PRO A 129 -1.87 13.91 -18.54
C PRO A 129 -1.37 13.08 -17.36
N HIS A 130 -1.44 11.77 -17.51
CA HIS A 130 -0.94 10.79 -16.55
C HIS A 130 -0.08 9.75 -17.25
N ALA A 131 0.97 9.27 -16.60
CA ALA A 131 1.78 8.16 -17.06
C ALA A 131 1.32 6.86 -16.39
N VAL A 132 0.91 5.89 -17.20
CA VAL A 132 0.70 4.50 -16.77
C VAL A 132 1.99 3.73 -17.04
N ARG A 133 2.50 3.04 -16.02
CA ARG A 133 3.73 2.25 -16.10
C ARG A 133 3.49 0.87 -15.54
N ALA A 134 4.06 -0.14 -16.19
CA ALA A 134 4.13 -1.46 -15.60
C ALA A 134 5.00 -1.38 -14.33
N ILE A 135 4.48 -1.88 -13.21
CA ILE A 135 5.30 -2.13 -12.03
C ILE A 135 6.14 -3.36 -12.33
N GLN A 136 7.45 -3.26 -12.13
CA GLN A 136 8.30 -4.41 -12.37
C GLN A 136 7.93 -5.50 -11.35
N LYS A 137 7.58 -6.70 -11.82
CA LYS A 137 7.48 -7.86 -10.93
C LYS A 137 8.86 -8.05 -10.33
N PRO A 138 9.05 -8.00 -9.00
CA PRO A 138 10.31 -8.42 -8.44
C PRO A 138 10.54 -9.84 -8.96
N ARG A 139 11.70 -10.09 -9.59
CA ARG A 139 12.21 -11.45 -9.61
C ARG A 139 12.35 -11.78 -8.13
N ILE A 140 11.39 -12.52 -7.56
CA ILE A 140 11.57 -13.14 -6.26
C ILE A 140 12.73 -14.10 -6.48
N ALA A 141 13.94 -13.59 -6.32
CA ALA A 141 15.10 -14.43 -6.17
C ALA A 141 14.88 -15.09 -4.83
N SER A 142 14.29 -16.30 -4.83
CA SER A 142 14.35 -17.21 -3.70
C SER A 142 15.81 -17.35 -3.31
N ARG A 143 16.25 -16.53 -2.37
CA ARG A 143 17.57 -16.56 -1.75
C ARG A 143 17.47 -16.42 -0.24
N SER A 144 16.31 -16.74 0.34
CA SER A 144 16.27 -17.22 1.72
C SER A 144 16.31 -18.74 1.67
N ASN A 145 17.44 -19.34 2.05
CA ASN A 145 17.55 -20.79 2.26
C ASN A 145 16.66 -21.29 3.43
N ASP A 146 15.95 -20.39 4.12
CA ASP A 146 15.19 -20.69 5.34
C ASP A 146 13.67 -20.89 5.09
N ILE A 147 13.19 -20.70 3.86
CA ILE A 147 11.81 -21.05 3.48
C ILE A 147 11.90 -22.16 2.45
N GLN A 148 11.72 -23.41 2.90
CA GLN A 148 11.64 -24.54 1.99
C GLN A 148 10.56 -24.27 0.94
N ASN A 149 10.97 -24.47 -0.31
CA ASN A 149 10.20 -24.33 -1.54
C ASN A 149 8.87 -25.08 -1.51
N ALA A 150 7.82 -24.48 -0.93
CA ALA A 150 6.45 -25.01 -1.02
C ALA A 150 5.68 -24.49 -2.25
N PHE A 151 6.21 -23.51 -2.98
CA PHE A 151 5.60 -23.00 -4.19
C PHE A 151 6.67 -22.79 -5.26
N ASN A 152 6.54 -23.49 -6.39
CA ASN A 152 7.39 -23.29 -7.57
C ASN A 152 7.33 -21.81 -8.00
N VAL A 153 8.39 -21.06 -7.69
CA VAL A 153 8.58 -19.62 -7.99
C VAL A 153 8.86 -19.39 -9.49
N GLY A 154 8.19 -20.15 -10.35
CA GLY A 154 8.15 -19.96 -11.80
C GLY A 154 6.75 -19.54 -12.28
N ASP A 155 5.71 -19.83 -11.51
CA ASP A 155 4.33 -19.57 -11.90
C ASP A 155 3.77 -18.34 -11.16
N SER A 156 4.35 -17.17 -11.44
CA SER A 156 3.85 -15.88 -10.92
C SER A 156 2.57 -15.39 -11.62
N SER A 157 1.95 -16.26 -12.42
CA SER A 157 0.70 -16.02 -13.16
C SER A 157 -0.51 -15.94 -12.24
N TRP A 158 -0.47 -16.59 -11.06
CA TRP A 158 -1.58 -16.53 -10.11
C TRP A 158 -1.90 -15.09 -9.68
N PHE A 159 -0.91 -14.20 -9.63
CA PHE A 159 -1.12 -12.77 -9.35
C PHE A 159 -1.89 -12.04 -10.45
N ASP A 160 -1.75 -12.50 -11.70
CA ASP A 160 -2.46 -11.93 -12.86
C ASP A 160 -3.89 -12.48 -12.97
N GLU A 161 -4.19 -13.60 -12.29
CA GLU A 161 -5.48 -14.31 -12.34
C GLU A 161 -6.43 -13.95 -11.17
N ILE A 162 -5.97 -13.18 -10.17
CA ILE A 162 -6.86 -12.71 -9.09
C ILE A 162 -7.79 -11.63 -9.63
N ASP A 163 -8.96 -12.04 -10.11
CA ASP A 163 -10.10 -11.18 -10.41
C ASP A 163 -11.18 -11.33 -9.33
N MET A 164 -11.38 -10.28 -8.53
CA MET A 164 -12.46 -10.24 -7.52
C MET A 164 -13.81 -9.92 -8.19
N THR A 165 -14.28 -10.83 -9.05
CA THR A 165 -15.59 -10.77 -9.73
C THR A 165 -16.75 -11.30 -8.88
N ASN A 166 -17.96 -11.33 -9.44
CA ASN A 166 -19.14 -11.99 -8.87
C ASN A 166 -18.87 -13.47 -8.48
N ALA A 167 -17.98 -14.17 -9.18
CA ALA A 167 -17.56 -15.53 -8.80
C ALA A 167 -16.83 -15.58 -7.45
N TRP A 168 -16.07 -14.53 -7.09
CA TRP A 168 -15.48 -14.36 -5.76
C TRP A 168 -16.55 -14.06 -4.71
N LEU A 169 -17.51 -13.17 -5.00
CA LEU A 169 -18.64 -12.88 -4.09
C LEU A 169 -19.44 -14.16 -3.76
N HIS A 170 -19.75 -14.99 -4.76
CA HIS A 170 -20.45 -16.27 -4.57
C HIS A 170 -19.64 -17.31 -3.78
N ARG A 171 -18.30 -17.24 -3.81
CA ARG A 171 -17.44 -18.09 -2.95
C ARG A 171 -17.49 -17.63 -1.49
N ARG A 172 -17.55 -16.32 -1.26
CA ARG A 172 -17.63 -15.73 0.08
C ARG A 172 -18.88 -16.15 0.86
N ASP A 173 -20.01 -16.32 0.18
CA ASP A 173 -21.25 -16.83 0.80
C ASP A 173 -21.11 -18.25 1.37
N ARG A 174 -20.14 -19.03 0.87
CA ARG A 174 -19.84 -20.40 1.30
C ARG A 174 -18.84 -20.48 2.46
N TRP A 175 -18.30 -19.36 2.92
CA TRP A 175 -17.31 -19.37 4.01
C TRP A 175 -17.94 -19.67 5.37
N PRO A 176 -17.19 -20.31 6.29
CA PRO A 176 -17.61 -20.47 7.67
C PRO A 176 -17.96 -19.09 8.26
N LYS A 177 -19.17 -18.95 8.82
CA LYS A 177 -19.61 -17.73 9.52
C LYS A 177 -19.19 -17.78 10.98
N ASP A 178 -17.89 -17.90 11.23
CA ASP A 178 -17.32 -17.97 12.58
C ASP A 178 -16.51 -16.70 12.92
N LYS A 179 -15.82 -16.71 14.06
CA LYS A 179 -15.01 -15.58 14.53
C LYS A 179 -13.81 -15.22 13.64
N TYR A 180 -13.42 -16.09 12.71
CA TYR A 180 -12.31 -15.88 11.79
C TYR A 180 -12.78 -15.39 10.40
N SER A 181 -14.09 -15.40 10.16
CA SER A 181 -14.68 -14.82 8.94
C SER A 181 -14.53 -13.31 8.82
N ASN A 182 -14.23 -12.64 9.94
CA ASN A 182 -14.01 -11.20 10.01
C ASN A 182 -12.99 -10.85 11.10
N VAL A 183 -11.71 -10.90 10.75
CA VAL A 183 -10.59 -10.58 11.65
C VAL A 183 -10.02 -9.22 11.29
N THR A 184 -10.04 -8.28 12.23
CA THR A 184 -9.35 -7.00 12.06
C THR A 184 -7.86 -7.15 12.36
N MET A 185 -7.02 -6.75 11.42
CA MET A 185 -5.57 -6.80 11.52
C MET A 185 -5.00 -5.39 11.58
N GLN A 186 -4.53 -4.96 12.75
CA GLN A 186 -3.81 -3.70 12.90
C GLN A 186 -2.39 -3.85 12.34
N THR A 187 -1.99 -2.92 11.48
CA THR A 187 -0.74 -3.00 10.74
C THR A 187 0.01 -1.69 10.80
N ILE A 188 1.33 -1.77 10.88
CA ILE A 188 2.24 -0.64 10.73
C ILE A 188 3.19 -0.90 9.57
N ILE A 189 3.55 0.16 8.86
CA ILE A 189 4.61 0.12 7.85
C ILE A 189 5.92 0.48 8.53
N VAL A 190 6.95 -0.35 8.37
CA VAL A 190 8.31 -0.06 8.84
C VAL A 190 9.24 -0.02 7.64
N ALA A 191 9.83 1.14 7.39
CA ALA A 191 10.69 1.36 6.22
C ALA A 191 12.08 1.85 6.65
N GLU A 192 13.12 1.46 5.91
CA GLU A 192 14.49 1.94 6.13
C GLU A 192 14.55 3.47 5.98
N SER A 193 15.32 4.13 6.83
CA SER A 193 15.43 5.59 6.82
C SER A 193 16.03 6.11 5.51
N ASP A 194 16.99 5.41 4.91
CA ASP A 194 17.54 5.74 3.58
C ASP A 194 16.46 5.73 2.50
N LEU A 195 15.59 4.71 2.52
CA LEU A 195 14.46 4.61 1.59
C LEU A 195 13.47 5.77 1.80
N LEU A 196 13.13 6.05 3.06
CA LEU A 196 12.24 7.17 3.37
C LEU A 196 12.89 8.49 2.94
N ASN A 197 14.19 8.68 3.14
CA ASN A 197 14.91 9.86 2.67
C ASN A 197 14.81 9.99 1.14
N GLU A 198 15.01 8.91 0.39
CA GLU A 198 14.89 8.92 -1.07
C GLU A 198 13.47 9.28 -1.53
N ILE A 199 12.44 8.65 -0.94
CA ILE A 199 11.04 8.94 -1.27
C ILE A 199 10.70 10.40 -0.93
N TYR A 200 11.13 10.91 0.22
CA TYR A 200 10.85 12.27 0.67
C TYR A 200 11.62 13.37 -0.09
N ILE A 201 12.73 13.02 -0.73
CA ILE A 201 13.54 13.95 -1.55
C ILE A 201 13.19 13.81 -3.04
N SER A 202 12.54 12.72 -3.44
CA SER A 202 12.21 12.44 -4.82
C SER A 202 11.41 13.59 -5.45
N PRO A 203 11.75 14.01 -6.69
CA PRO A 203 11.01 15.06 -7.41
C PRO A 203 9.61 14.61 -7.85
N VAL A 204 9.19 13.38 -7.53
CA VAL A 204 7.81 12.93 -7.67
C VAL A 204 6.97 13.83 -6.76
N ARG A 205 6.24 14.77 -7.38
CA ARG A 205 5.41 15.81 -6.76
C ARG A 205 4.21 15.28 -5.93
N GLU A 206 4.26 14.03 -5.52
CA GLU A 206 3.27 13.44 -4.63
C GLU A 206 3.81 13.43 -3.21
N ASP A 207 2.96 13.74 -2.25
CA ASP A 207 3.28 13.62 -0.84
C ASP A 207 3.71 12.15 -0.54
N PRO A 208 4.94 11.92 -0.07
CA PRO A 208 5.48 10.59 0.29
C PRO A 208 4.53 9.75 1.14
N MET A 209 3.76 10.39 2.03
CA MET A 209 2.77 9.68 2.86
C MET A 209 1.65 9.08 2.01
N THR A 210 1.22 9.77 0.96
CA THR A 210 0.25 9.26 -0.03
C THR A 210 0.73 7.94 -0.62
N TYR A 211 2.00 7.88 -1.01
CA TYR A 211 2.59 6.69 -1.60
C TYR A 211 2.51 5.49 -0.65
N LEU A 212 2.94 5.69 0.61
CA LEU A 212 2.94 4.64 1.63
C LEU A 212 1.52 4.19 2.00
N VAL A 213 0.58 5.13 2.09
CA VAL A 213 -0.83 4.84 2.37
C VAL A 213 -1.49 4.09 1.22
N VAL A 214 -1.26 4.50 -0.03
CA VAL A 214 -1.76 3.80 -1.23
C VAL A 214 -1.17 2.39 -1.30
N TYR A 215 0.10 2.22 -0.95
CA TYR A 215 0.71 0.90 -0.85
C TYR A 215 0.04 0.04 0.24
N GLY A 216 -0.20 0.60 1.43
CA GLY A 216 -0.95 -0.08 2.49
C GLY A 216 -2.36 -0.49 2.05
N ALA A 217 -3.06 0.38 1.31
CA ALA A 217 -4.36 0.08 0.73
C ALA A 217 -4.31 -1.06 -0.29
N SER A 218 -3.28 -1.07 -1.13
CA SER A 218 -3.02 -2.11 -2.12
C SER A 218 -2.78 -3.48 -1.49
N VAL A 219 -2.06 -3.53 -0.36
CA VAL A 219 -1.88 -4.76 0.43
C VAL A 219 -3.20 -5.19 1.08
N ALA A 220 -3.94 -4.26 1.68
CA ALA A 220 -5.24 -4.55 2.29
C ALA A 220 -6.23 -5.17 1.30
N LEU A 221 -6.30 -4.64 0.06
CA LEU A 221 -7.14 -5.22 -1.00
C LEU A 221 -6.74 -6.66 -1.32
N ARG A 222 -5.45 -6.96 -1.38
CA ARG A 222 -4.96 -8.32 -1.64
C ARG A 222 -5.24 -9.27 -0.49
N LEU A 223 -5.13 -8.81 0.76
CA LEU A 223 -5.50 -9.60 1.93
C LEU A 223 -7.00 -9.90 1.96
N GLN A 224 -7.83 -8.94 1.52
CA GLN A 224 -9.26 -9.17 1.35
C GLN A 224 -9.57 -10.18 0.22
N ALA A 225 -8.68 -10.32 -0.77
CA ALA A 225 -8.84 -11.31 -1.83
C ALA A 225 -8.54 -12.75 -1.36
N LEU A 226 -7.73 -12.93 -0.31
CA LEU A 226 -7.43 -14.25 0.26
C LEU A 226 -8.71 -14.93 0.77
N GLU A 227 -8.83 -16.22 0.49
CA GLU A 227 -9.92 -17.05 1.03
C GLU A 227 -9.65 -17.32 2.52
N TYR A 228 -10.71 -17.31 3.34
CA TYR A 228 -10.75 -17.52 4.81
C TYR A 228 -9.40 -17.82 5.52
N PRO A 229 -9.01 -17.05 6.55
CA PRO A 229 -9.80 -16.10 7.33
C PRO A 229 -10.05 -14.77 6.60
N GLY A 230 -11.19 -14.15 6.86
CA GLY A 230 -11.54 -12.85 6.27
C GLY A 230 -10.80 -11.72 6.97
N ILE A 231 -9.64 -11.32 6.43
CA ILE A 231 -8.76 -10.32 7.05
C ILE A 231 -9.14 -8.90 6.60
N ASN A 232 -9.46 -8.04 7.57
CA ASN A 232 -9.64 -6.61 7.38
C ASN A 232 -8.44 -5.86 7.97
N MET A 233 -7.52 -5.48 7.09
CA MET A 233 -6.34 -4.72 7.46
C MET A 233 -6.70 -3.27 7.80
N ILE A 234 -6.17 -2.77 8.91
CA ILE A 234 -6.22 -1.36 9.31
C ILE A 234 -4.79 -0.86 9.54
N LEU A 235 -4.37 0.13 8.76
CA LEU A 235 -3.10 0.81 8.88
C LEU A 235 -3.16 1.83 10.02
N THR A 236 -2.32 1.64 11.04
CA THR A 236 -2.28 2.46 12.25
C THR A 236 -1.03 3.35 12.34
N GLY A 237 0.01 3.06 11.55
CA GLY A 237 1.17 3.94 11.51
C GLY A 237 2.25 3.59 10.50
N VAL A 238 3.19 4.52 10.37
CA VAL A 238 4.36 4.48 9.49
C VAL A 238 5.59 4.87 10.29
N PHE A 239 6.60 4.02 10.30
CA PHE A 239 7.77 4.19 11.15
C PHE A 239 9.05 3.98 10.35
N SER A 240 10.08 4.76 10.68
CA SER A 240 11.45 4.38 10.33
C SER A 240 11.81 3.09 11.04
N ALA A 241 12.56 2.25 10.35
CA ALA A 241 13.19 1.09 10.95
C ALA A 241 14.09 1.57 12.11
N PRO A 242 14.06 0.88 13.26
CA PRO A 242 15.03 1.17 14.31
C PRO A 242 16.46 0.98 13.81
N GLN A 243 17.41 1.78 14.31
CA GLN A 243 18.80 1.79 13.83
C GLN A 243 19.46 0.41 13.79
N PHE A 244 19.22 -0.45 14.79
CA PHE A 244 19.79 -1.81 14.79
C PHE A 244 19.16 -2.73 13.71
N VAL A 245 17.91 -2.48 13.29
CA VAL A 245 17.30 -3.20 12.15
C VAL A 245 17.98 -2.74 10.87
N GLU A 246 18.26 -1.44 10.75
CA GLU A 246 19.00 -0.86 9.62
C GLU A 246 20.42 -1.45 9.55
N GLU A 247 21.15 -1.49 10.67
CA GLU A 247 22.48 -2.11 10.73
C GLU A 247 22.45 -3.60 10.30
N LEU A 248 21.40 -4.35 10.68
CA LEU A 248 21.27 -5.75 10.27
C LEU A 248 21.07 -5.90 8.77
N ILE A 249 20.33 -4.99 8.15
CA ILE A 249 20.14 -4.94 6.71
C ILE A 249 21.46 -4.59 6.03
N GLU A 250 22.17 -3.56 6.52
CA GLU A 250 23.41 -3.06 5.93
C GLU A 250 24.55 -4.07 5.97
N ARG A 251 24.58 -4.93 6.99
CA ARG A 251 25.56 -6.01 7.13
C ARG A 251 25.40 -7.13 6.10
N GLN A 252 24.25 -7.23 5.41
CA GLN A 252 24.03 -8.22 4.37
C GLN A 252 24.51 -7.72 3.00
N SER A 253 25.16 -8.57 2.22
CA SER A 253 25.55 -8.27 0.83
C SER A 253 25.08 -9.39 -0.12
N PRO A 254 24.11 -9.15 -1.02
CA PRO A 254 23.37 -7.89 -1.20
C PRO A 254 22.53 -7.52 0.03
N ARG A 255 22.18 -6.23 0.19
CA ARG A 255 21.31 -5.75 1.29
C ARG A 255 20.02 -6.57 1.30
N THR A 256 19.86 -7.40 2.32
CA THR A 256 18.69 -8.26 2.50
C THR A 256 18.19 -8.13 3.93
N VAL A 257 16.89 -8.36 4.13
CA VAL A 257 16.31 -8.40 5.48
C VAL A 257 16.51 -9.81 6.02
N PRO A 258 17.32 -10.04 7.07
CA PRO A 258 17.39 -11.34 7.73
C PRO A 258 16.07 -11.58 8.48
N VAL A 259 15.07 -12.13 7.77
CA VAL A 259 13.66 -12.16 8.18
C VAL A 259 13.49 -12.62 9.64
N ILE A 260 14.07 -13.76 10.02
CA ILE A 260 13.94 -14.31 11.37
C ILE A 260 14.51 -13.35 12.42
N GLN A 261 15.71 -12.81 12.20
CA GLN A 261 16.37 -11.90 13.15
C GLN A 261 15.62 -10.57 13.26
N THR A 262 15.24 -9.97 12.12
CA THR A 262 14.47 -8.73 12.07
C THR A 262 13.11 -8.89 12.73
N THR A 263 12.38 -9.98 12.45
CA THR A 263 11.07 -10.26 13.07
C THR A 263 11.18 -10.44 14.58
N ASN A 264 12.15 -11.22 15.06
CA ASN A 264 12.35 -11.42 16.51
C ASN A 264 12.65 -10.10 17.22
N LEU A 265 13.48 -9.25 16.62
CA LEU A 265 13.84 -7.96 17.21
C LEU A 265 12.67 -6.99 17.21
N LEU A 266 11.96 -6.86 16.09
CA LEU A 266 10.76 -6.02 16.01
C LEU A 266 9.67 -6.48 17.00
N ALA A 267 9.48 -7.79 17.15
CA ALA A 267 8.57 -8.36 18.14
C ALA A 267 8.98 -8.00 19.59
N SER A 268 10.28 -8.10 19.90
CA SER A 268 10.81 -7.76 21.23
C SER A 268 10.61 -6.28 21.63
N MET A 269 10.52 -5.38 20.64
CA MET A 269 10.25 -3.96 20.88
C MET A 269 8.80 -3.71 21.29
N LEU A 270 7.87 -4.40 20.64
CA LEU A 270 6.45 -4.28 20.95
C LEU A 270 6.14 -4.79 22.35
N THR A 271 6.79 -5.88 22.77
CA THR A 271 6.63 -6.41 24.14
C THR A 271 7.20 -5.47 25.20
N ARG A 272 8.20 -4.64 24.87
CA ARG A 272 8.77 -3.66 25.81
C ARG A 272 7.97 -2.36 25.94
N ARG A 273 7.20 -1.98 24.90
CA ARG A 273 6.36 -0.76 24.93
C ARG A 273 5.00 -0.96 25.59
N GLY A 274 4.61 -2.21 25.85
CA GLY A 274 3.44 -2.56 26.64
C GLY A 274 3.75 -2.52 28.14
N SER A 275 3.80 -1.33 28.74
CA SER A 275 3.68 -1.23 30.20
C SER A 275 2.30 -1.78 30.61
N PRO A 276 2.19 -2.63 31.64
CA PRO A 276 0.88 -2.94 32.21
C PRO A 276 0.29 -1.63 32.73
N HIS A 277 -0.89 -1.25 32.26
CA HIS A 277 -1.72 -0.30 33.00
C HIS A 277 -1.94 -0.91 34.39
N SER A 278 -1.23 -0.42 35.40
CA SER A 278 -1.57 -0.73 36.77
C SER A 278 -2.97 -0.20 37.01
N SER A 279 -3.88 -1.08 37.39
CA SER A 279 -5.16 -0.76 38.00
C SER A 279 -4.99 0.31 39.08
N ALA A 280 -5.33 1.54 38.75
CA ALA A 280 -5.64 2.57 39.71
C ALA A 280 -7.16 2.68 39.77
N ASP A 281 -7.76 1.76 40.53
CA ASP A 281 -9.00 2.05 41.25
C ASP A 281 -9.00 1.22 42.52
N GLY A 282 -8.70 1.94 43.60
CA GLY A 282 -8.47 1.43 44.93
C GLY A 282 -8.39 2.59 45.90
N ARG A 283 -9.52 3.29 46.07
CA ARG A 283 -10.01 3.85 47.34
C ARG A 283 -11.39 4.46 47.17
#